data_AF-A0A3D5CMP3-F1
#
_entry.id   AF-A0A3D5CMP3-F1
#
_cell.length_a   1.000
_cell.length_b   1.000
_cell.length_c   1.000
_cell.angle_alpha   90.00
_cell.angle_beta   90.00
_cell.angle_gamma   90.00
#
_symmetry.space_group_name_H-M   'P 1'
#
loop_
_entity.id
_entity.type
_entity.pdbx_description
1 polymer ?
#
loop_
_entity_poly.entity_id
_entity_poly.type
_entity_poly.pdbx_seq_one_letter_code
_entity_poly.pdbx_strand_id
1 'polypeptide(L)'
;MEETTVNYMGLDGFAWFVGVVEDRNDPEQLGRVRVRCLGWHTEDLTSLPTGDLPWAHVMHPVTDPSMHGMGTTPSFLLEGGWVVGFFRDTEYQQPVIIGTLPGVPIDPADYRKGFNDPRHKKSTQVNFA
;
A
#
# COMPACT_ATOMS: atom_id res chain seq x y z
N MET A 1 -40.53 12.19 -12.20
CA MET A 1 -39.20 12.33 -12.82
C MET A 1 -38.25 11.67 -11.84
N GLU A 2 -37.72 10.52 -12.22
CA GLU A 2 -36.75 9.82 -11.39
C GLU A 2 -35.48 10.67 -11.40
N GLU A 3 -35.11 11.18 -10.24
CA GLU A 3 -33.95 12.04 -10.08
C GLU A 3 -32.71 11.16 -10.29
N THR A 4 -32.06 11.30 -11.44
CA THR A 4 -30.84 10.57 -11.75
C THR A 4 -29.76 11.05 -10.77
N THR A 5 -29.53 10.29 -9.71
CA THR A 5 -28.42 10.57 -8.80
C THR A 5 -27.11 10.40 -9.56
N VAL A 6 -26.41 11.51 -9.77
CA VAL A 6 -25.09 11.51 -10.42
C VAL A 6 -24.07 11.04 -9.40
N ASN A 7 -23.60 9.80 -9.55
CA ASN A 7 -22.51 9.27 -8.74
C ASN A 7 -21.16 9.57 -9.39
N TYR A 8 -20.23 10.17 -8.65
CA TYR A 8 -18.86 10.44 -9.09
C TYR A 8 -17.86 10.17 -7.97
N MET A 9 -16.61 9.85 -8.34
CA MET A 9 -15.54 9.55 -7.37
C MET A 9 -15.29 10.74 -6.45
N GLY A 10 -15.25 10.48 -5.14
CA GLY A 10 -15.05 11.51 -4.11
C GLY A 10 -16.32 12.03 -3.44
N LEU A 11 -17.51 11.53 -3.84
CA LEU A 11 -18.76 11.83 -3.15
C LEU A 11 -18.89 11.07 -1.81
N ASP A 12 -18.42 9.83 -1.76
CA ASP A 12 -18.70 8.86 -0.69
C ASP A 12 -17.81 8.98 0.56
N GLY A 13 -17.15 10.14 0.72
CA GLY A 13 -16.26 10.43 1.84
C GLY A 13 -14.80 10.02 1.62
N PHE A 14 -13.99 10.16 2.67
CA PHE A 14 -12.55 9.89 2.63
C PHE A 14 -12.15 8.88 3.71
N ALA A 15 -11.88 7.64 3.29
CA ALA A 15 -11.39 6.58 4.16
C ALA A 15 -9.88 6.39 3.97
N TRP A 16 -9.11 6.66 5.02
CA TRP A 16 -7.64 6.58 5.00
C TRP A 16 -7.14 5.40 5.82
N PHE A 17 -5.90 4.98 5.56
CA PHE A 17 -5.26 3.87 6.25
C PHE A 17 -3.76 4.12 6.45
N VAL A 18 -3.21 3.38 7.42
CA VAL A 18 -1.78 3.11 7.54
C VAL A 18 -1.57 1.63 7.23
N GLY A 19 -0.46 1.28 6.58
CA GLY A 19 -0.17 -0.10 6.25
C GLY A 19 1.29 -0.36 5.95
N VAL A 20 1.60 -1.62 5.66
CA VAL A 20 2.95 -2.08 5.33
C VAL A 20 2.96 -2.70 3.94
N VAL A 21 3.95 -2.34 3.14
CA VAL A 21 4.17 -2.94 1.82
C VAL A 21 4.69 -4.37 1.99
N GLU A 22 4.05 -5.36 1.36
CA GLU A 22 4.47 -6.76 1.44
C GLU A 22 4.95 -7.33 0.10
N ASP A 23 4.58 -6.71 -1.03
CA ASP A 23 5.01 -7.12 -2.37
C ASP A 23 5.03 -5.92 -3.32
N ARG A 24 6.04 -5.84 -4.18
CA ARG A 24 6.18 -4.81 -5.20
C ARG A 24 6.30 -5.36 -6.62
N ASN A 25 6.23 -6.68 -6.79
CA ASN A 25 6.43 -7.32 -8.10
C ASN A 25 5.16 -7.24 -8.94
N ASP A 26 4.82 -6.02 -9.34
CA ASP A 26 3.64 -5.73 -10.16
C ASP A 26 3.76 -6.39 -11.54
N PRO A 27 2.88 -7.36 -11.89
CA PRO A 27 2.92 -8.02 -13.19
C PRO A 27 2.67 -7.06 -14.37
N GLU A 28 1.96 -5.95 -14.14
CA GLU A 28 1.67 -4.95 -15.17
C GLU A 28 2.73 -3.82 -15.23
N GLN A 29 3.74 -3.87 -14.35
CA GLN A 29 4.83 -2.89 -14.30
C GLN A 29 4.36 -1.43 -14.18
N LEU A 30 3.23 -1.21 -13.51
CA LEU A 30 2.66 0.12 -13.27
C LEU A 30 3.22 0.78 -12.01
N GLY A 31 4.12 0.11 -11.29
CA GLY A 31 4.67 0.60 -10.01
C GLY A 31 3.69 0.46 -8.85
N ARG A 32 2.73 -0.46 -8.94
CA ARG A 32 1.81 -0.79 -7.84
C ARG A 32 2.51 -1.66 -6.81
N VAL A 33 2.01 -1.62 -5.58
CA VAL A 33 2.48 -2.46 -4.49
C VAL A 33 1.32 -3.06 -3.73
N ARG A 34 1.50 -4.22 -3.12
CA ARG A 34 0.52 -4.81 -2.22
C ARG A 34 0.77 -4.30 -0.81
N VAL A 35 -0.28 -3.77 -0.19
CA VAL A 35 -0.22 -3.20 1.16
C VAL A 35 -1.16 -3.95 2.08
N ARG A 36 -0.64 -4.35 3.24
CA ARG A 36 -1.47 -4.85 4.33
C ARG A 36 -1.90 -3.66 5.20
N CYS A 37 -3.18 -3.30 5.13
CA CYS A 37 -3.76 -2.14 5.80
C CYS A 37 -4.15 -2.47 7.25
N LEU A 38 -3.65 -1.68 8.20
CA LEU A 38 -3.80 -1.93 9.63
C LEU A 38 -5.26 -1.75 10.06
N GLY A 39 -5.85 -2.79 10.65
CA GLY A 39 -7.26 -2.87 11.09
C GLY A 39 -8.24 -3.35 10.01
N TRP A 40 -7.80 -3.40 8.75
CA TRP A 40 -8.61 -3.75 7.59
C TRP A 40 -8.26 -5.17 7.15
N HIS A 41 -6.98 -5.51 7.24
CA HIS A 41 -6.43 -6.82 6.93
C HIS A 41 -5.95 -7.51 8.21
N THR A 42 -6.09 -8.83 8.28
CA THR A 42 -5.56 -9.67 9.36
C THR A 42 -4.03 -9.79 9.27
N GLU A 43 -3.33 -9.95 10.40
CA GLU A 43 -1.89 -10.25 10.43
C GLU A 43 -1.57 -11.69 10.01
N ASP A 44 -2.55 -12.58 10.04
CA ASP A 44 -2.34 -13.99 9.76
C ASP A 44 -2.24 -14.25 8.25
N LEU A 45 -1.04 -14.68 7.82
CA LEU A 45 -0.74 -14.97 6.42
C LEU A 45 -1.44 -16.23 5.89
N THR A 46 -1.96 -17.08 6.77
CA THR A 46 -2.71 -18.27 6.35
C THR A 46 -4.14 -17.94 5.95
N SER A 47 -4.79 -17.02 6.68
CA SER A 47 -6.14 -16.55 6.35
C SER A 47 -6.15 -15.49 5.24
N LEU A 48 -5.13 -14.64 5.15
CA LEU A 48 -4.97 -13.68 4.07
C LEU A 48 -3.52 -13.64 3.57
N PRO A 49 -3.17 -14.51 2.60
CA PRO A 49 -1.86 -14.51 1.95
C PRO A 49 -1.53 -13.16 1.32
N THR A 50 -0.23 -12.82 1.28
CA THR A 50 0.25 -11.58 0.64
C THR A 50 -0.20 -11.48 -0.82
N GLY A 51 -0.28 -12.60 -1.55
CA GLY A 51 -0.71 -12.63 -2.95
C GLY A 51 -2.17 -12.22 -3.17
N ASP A 52 -3.00 -12.28 -2.14
CA ASP A 52 -4.43 -11.98 -2.23
C ASP A 52 -4.74 -10.52 -1.86
N LEU A 53 -3.74 -9.76 -1.41
CA LEU A 53 -3.89 -8.34 -1.14
C LEU A 53 -4.12 -7.55 -2.44
N PRO A 54 -5.00 -6.54 -2.41
CA PRO A 54 -5.24 -5.68 -3.56
C PRO A 54 -3.99 -4.85 -3.88
N TRP A 55 -3.81 -4.58 -5.18
CA TRP A 55 -2.74 -3.69 -5.66
C TRP A 55 -3.09 -2.23 -5.36
N ALA A 56 -2.20 -1.55 -4.63
CA ALA A 56 -2.28 -0.13 -4.37
C ALA A 56 -1.51 0.67 -5.42
N HIS A 57 -2.14 1.73 -5.92
CA HIS A 57 -1.46 2.70 -6.79
C HIS A 57 -0.65 3.69 -5.94
N VAL A 58 0.53 4.06 -6.40
CA VAL A 58 1.33 5.09 -5.74
C VAL A 58 0.98 6.45 -6.34
N MET A 59 0.67 7.42 -5.48
CA MET A 59 0.43 8.80 -5.90
C MET A 59 1.78 9.49 -6.15
N HIS A 60 2.02 9.89 -7.39
CA HIS A 60 3.22 10.65 -7.74
C HIS A 60 3.04 12.13 -7.36
N PRO A 61 4.14 12.84 -7.02
CA PRO A 61 4.08 14.27 -6.76
C PRO A 61 3.69 15.03 -8.04
N VAL A 62 3.10 16.22 -7.88
CA VAL A 62 2.67 17.07 -9.02
C VAL A 62 3.81 17.56 -9.92
N THR A 63 5.07 17.39 -9.48
CA THR A 63 6.28 17.66 -10.28
C THR A 63 6.63 16.51 -11.22
N ASP A 64 5.95 15.37 -11.11
CA ASP A 64 6.13 14.20 -11.96
C ASP A 64 4.97 14.11 -12.96
N PRO A 65 5.24 14.16 -14.28
CA PRO A 65 4.19 14.14 -15.30
C PRO A 65 3.46 12.80 -15.45
N SER A 66 4.07 11.67 -15.05
CA SER A 66 3.48 10.32 -15.07
C SER A 66 2.72 9.95 -16.37
N MET A 67 3.18 10.42 -17.53
CA MET A 67 2.49 10.23 -18.82
C MET A 67 3.47 10.07 -19.97
N HIS A 68 3.10 9.26 -20.97
CA HIS A 68 3.88 9.02 -22.19
C HIS A 68 5.35 8.63 -21.95
N GLY A 69 5.61 7.86 -20.89
CA GLY A 69 6.98 7.49 -20.51
C GLY A 69 7.81 8.62 -19.91
N MET A 70 7.20 9.80 -19.67
CA MET A 70 7.79 10.88 -18.89
C MET A 70 7.33 10.76 -17.44
N GLY A 71 8.28 10.65 -16.52
CA GLY A 71 8.03 10.55 -15.09
C GLY A 71 9.12 9.76 -14.38
N THR A 72 8.96 9.60 -13.06
CA THR A 72 9.91 8.88 -12.20
C THR A 72 9.32 7.52 -11.87
N THR A 73 9.77 6.49 -12.58
CA THR A 73 9.37 5.09 -12.31
C THR A 73 10.62 4.21 -12.21
N PRO A 74 10.64 3.20 -11.32
CA PRO A 74 9.60 2.80 -10.38
C PRO A 74 9.53 3.69 -9.14
N SER A 75 8.35 3.73 -8.52
CA SER A 75 8.17 4.20 -7.15
C SER A 75 9.04 3.31 -6.24
N PHE A 76 10.06 3.90 -5.60
CA PHE A 76 11.13 3.19 -4.86
C PHE A 76 10.67 2.54 -3.54
N LEU A 77 9.39 2.15 -3.43
CA LEU A 77 8.83 1.46 -2.27
C LEU A 77 9.43 0.07 -2.13
N LEU A 78 9.77 -0.26 -0.89
CA LEU A 78 10.31 -1.55 -0.50
C LEU A 78 9.36 -2.23 0.47
N GLU A 79 9.39 -3.55 0.45
CA GLU A 79 8.67 -4.41 1.38
C GLU A 79 9.16 -4.17 2.82
N GLY A 80 8.23 -4.19 3.77
CA GLY A 80 8.44 -3.72 5.14
C GLY A 80 8.35 -2.19 5.30
N GLY A 81 8.24 -1.44 4.20
CA GLY A 81 8.02 0.00 4.23
C GLY A 81 6.62 0.35 4.73
N TRP A 82 6.55 1.24 5.71
CA TRP A 82 5.29 1.78 6.22
C TRP A 82 4.78 2.89 5.32
N VAL A 83 3.48 2.88 5.06
CA VAL A 83 2.81 3.81 4.16
C VAL A 83 1.54 4.37 4.78
N VAL A 84 1.17 5.56 4.31
CA VAL A 84 -0.15 6.16 4.53
C VAL A 84 -0.85 6.30 3.19
N GLY A 85 -2.16 6.01 3.17
CA GLY A 85 -2.95 6.01 1.96
C GLY A 85 -4.44 6.17 2.23
N PHE A 86 -5.23 6.04 1.17
CA PHE A 86 -6.69 6.10 1.22
C PHE A 86 -7.32 5.16 0.19
N PHE A 87 -8.59 4.83 0.41
CA PHE A 87 -9.40 4.06 -0.53
C PHE A 87 -10.19 5.00 -1.42
N ARG A 88 -10.26 4.68 -2.72
CA ARG A 88 -11.05 5.44 -3.70
C ARG A 88 -12.51 5.02 -3.76
N ASP A 89 -12.84 3.91 -3.10
CA ASP A 89 -14.13 3.24 -3.11
C ASP A 89 -14.63 2.98 -1.68
N THR A 90 -15.92 2.69 -1.55
CA THR A 90 -16.58 2.42 -0.26
C THR A 90 -16.38 0.99 0.24
N GLU A 91 -16.01 0.10 -0.67
CA GLU A 91 -15.74 -1.32 -0.44
C GLU A 91 -14.28 -1.58 -0.04
N TYR A 92 -13.47 -0.51 0.00
CA TYR A 92 -12.08 -0.52 0.41
C TYR A 92 -11.19 -1.47 -0.40
N GLN A 93 -11.49 -1.66 -1.69
CA GLN A 93 -10.74 -2.52 -2.60
C GLN A 93 -9.73 -1.77 -3.46
N GLN A 94 -9.83 -0.44 -3.55
CA GLN A 94 -8.99 0.40 -4.42
C GLN A 94 -8.09 1.35 -3.63
N PRO A 95 -7.00 0.85 -3.02
CA PRO A 95 -6.06 1.66 -2.26
C PRO A 95 -5.16 2.54 -3.14
N VAL A 96 -4.86 3.73 -2.62
CA VAL A 96 -3.87 4.67 -3.14
C VAL A 96 -2.92 5.05 -2.02
N ILE A 97 -1.62 4.97 -2.27
CA ILE A 97 -0.57 5.37 -1.34
C ILE A 97 -0.23 6.83 -1.59
N ILE A 98 -0.28 7.64 -0.54
CA ILE A 98 0.11 9.06 -0.58
C ILE A 98 1.59 9.23 -0.25
N GLY A 99 2.13 8.40 0.63
CA GLY A 99 3.54 8.49 1.03
C GLY A 99 3.97 7.43 2.02
N THR A 100 5.26 7.46 2.36
CA THR A 100 5.90 6.57 3.34
C THR A 100 6.01 7.21 4.72
N LEU A 101 5.93 6.41 5.77
CA LEU A 101 6.17 6.81 7.15
C LEU A 101 7.49 6.21 7.63
N PRO A 102 8.51 7.02 7.96
CA PRO A 102 9.71 6.50 8.62
C PRO A 102 9.41 6.17 10.09
N GLY A 103 10.12 5.21 10.66
CA GLY A 103 9.96 4.81 12.05
C GLY A 103 11.18 4.07 12.60
N VAL A 104 11.21 3.91 13.92
CA VAL A 104 12.22 3.13 14.64
C VAL A 104 11.56 1.84 15.13
N PRO A 105 12.04 0.66 14.72
CA PRO A 105 11.46 -0.62 15.12
C PRO A 105 11.72 -0.88 16.62
N ILE A 106 10.66 -1.13 17.38
CA ILE A 106 10.79 -1.53 18.80
C ILE A 106 11.14 -3.02 18.94
N ASP A 107 10.69 -3.84 17.98
CA ASP A 107 10.87 -5.28 17.94
C ASP A 107 11.50 -5.70 16.60
N PRO A 108 12.25 -6.82 16.56
CA PRO A 108 12.72 -7.40 15.32
C PRO A 108 11.56 -7.85 14.43
N ALA A 109 11.69 -7.66 13.11
CA ALA A 109 10.68 -8.10 12.15
C ALA A 109 10.50 -9.63 12.14
N ASP A 110 9.26 -10.09 12.05
CA ASP A 110 8.90 -11.51 11.89
C ASP A 110 8.25 -11.75 10.52
N TYR A 111 9.02 -12.34 9.59
CA TYR A 111 8.58 -12.66 8.23
C TYR A 111 7.42 -13.67 8.15
N ARG A 112 7.05 -14.31 9.28
CA ARG A 112 5.93 -15.26 9.34
C ARG A 112 4.60 -14.58 9.67
N LYS A 113 4.63 -13.30 10.02
CA LYS A 113 3.47 -12.48 10.30
C LYS A 113 3.31 -11.42 9.22
N GLY A 114 2.07 -11.04 8.95
CA GLY A 114 1.76 -9.86 8.16
C GLY A 114 2.31 -8.59 8.81
N PHE A 115 2.24 -7.49 8.06
CA PHE A 115 2.80 -6.20 8.47
C PHE A 115 4.33 -6.19 8.61
N ASN A 116 5.00 -7.14 7.97
CA ASN A 116 6.46 -7.28 7.94
C ASN A 116 6.92 -7.58 6.51
N ASP A 117 8.23 -7.50 6.22
CA ASP A 117 8.77 -7.98 4.93
C ASP A 117 8.71 -9.53 4.89
N PRO A 118 7.88 -10.13 4.03
CA PRO A 118 7.66 -11.58 4.03
C PRO A 118 8.84 -12.35 3.41
N ARG A 119 9.78 -11.68 2.74
CA ARG A 119 10.77 -12.36 1.89
C ARG A 119 12.03 -12.81 2.62
N HIS A 120 12.26 -12.41 3.88
CA HIS A 120 13.57 -12.66 4.49
C HIS A 120 13.61 -12.97 5.99
N LYS A 121 14.12 -14.16 6.30
CA LYS A 121 14.44 -14.62 7.67
C LYS A 121 15.52 -13.78 8.39
N LYS A 122 16.34 -13.00 7.66
CA LYS A 122 17.40 -12.15 8.23
C LYS A 122 17.23 -10.66 7.93
N SER A 123 16.02 -10.19 7.58
CA SER A 123 15.74 -8.74 7.52
C SER A 123 15.64 -8.22 8.94
N THR A 124 16.76 -8.24 9.66
CA THR A 124 16.88 -7.61 10.97
C THR A 124 16.80 -6.12 10.73
N GLN A 125 15.65 -5.52 11.03
CA GLN A 125 15.55 -4.10 11.31
C GLN A 125 16.19 -3.87 12.68
N VAL A 126 17.50 -4.08 12.79
CA VAL A 126 18.24 -3.80 14.03
C VAL A 126 18.25 -2.29 14.25
N ASN A 127 17.94 -1.87 15.47
CA ASN A 127 18.02 -0.48 15.87
C ASN A 127 19.44 0.04 15.65
N PHE A 128 19.61 0.86 14.62
CA PHE A 128 20.75 1.77 14.52
C PHE A 128 20.34 3.06 15.24
N ALA A 129 20.22 2.97 16.57
CA ALA A 129 20.21 4.15 17.43
C ALA A 129 21.65 4.60 17.67
#